data_AF-A0A2T1C9U4-F1
#
_entry.id   AF-A0A2T1C9U4-F1
#
_cell.length_a   1.000
_cell.length_b   1.000
_cell.length_c   1.000
_cell.angle_alpha   90.00
_cell.angle_beta   90.00
_cell.angle_gamma   90.00
#
_symmetry.space_group_name_H-M   'P 1'
#
loop_
_entity.id
_entity.type
_entity.pdbx_description
1 polymer ?
#
loop_
_entity_poly.entity_id
_entity_poly.type
_entity_poly.pdbx_seq_one_letter_code
_entity_poly.pdbx_strand_id
1 'polypeptide(L)'
;MNRKNAFYPFLFPVNFLANWASTLFSTVAVVTLIAPQATGQTQLLELSCPEQQKLLTQAAIGLEYPSESDYPLSYFRFSQIGSFPTASTFAYLVRSREPAIQINAEEFFQKATRIYPGMSQQQILTAKRFKVLEAALKANYTQLTIYRIGTVEVYIYIAGINSCGLTGLQTVEIET
;
A
#
# COMPACT_ATOMS: atom_id res chain seq x y z
N MET A 1 -59.39 -28.01 12.75
CA MET A 1 -59.18 -29.40 12.28
C MET A 1 -57.82 -29.43 11.58
N ASN A 2 -56.82 -30.24 11.87
CA ASN A 2 -56.75 -31.60 12.43
C ASN A 2 -55.38 -31.81 13.12
N ARG A 3 -55.34 -32.72 14.08
CA ARG A 3 -54.24 -33.13 14.97
C ARG A 3 -53.12 -33.86 14.16
N LYS A 4 -51.87 -34.02 14.63
CA LYS A 4 -51.46 -35.02 15.64
C LYS A 4 -50.04 -34.77 16.20
N ASN A 5 -49.94 -35.11 17.48
CA ASN A 5 -48.79 -35.13 18.39
C ASN A 5 -47.96 -36.43 18.29
N ALA A 6 -46.72 -36.40 18.78
CA ALA A 6 -46.02 -37.41 19.63
C ALA A 6 -44.59 -36.88 19.88
N PHE A 7 -44.03 -36.56 21.06
CA PHE A 7 -44.04 -37.04 22.45
C PHE A 7 -43.29 -38.38 22.71
N TYR A 8 -41.96 -38.25 22.99
CA TYR A 8 -41.00 -38.91 23.94
C TYR A 8 -41.11 -40.44 24.30
N PRO A 9 -40.16 -41.14 25.03
CA PRO A 9 -38.96 -40.72 25.79
C PRO A 9 -37.71 -41.67 25.77
N PHE A 10 -36.67 -41.23 26.51
CA PHE A 10 -35.56 -41.92 27.22
C PHE A 10 -35.47 -43.46 27.28
N LEU A 11 -34.23 -44.00 27.32
CA LEU A 11 -33.78 -45.02 28.29
C LEU A 11 -32.24 -45.16 28.36
N PHE A 12 -31.75 -45.33 29.59
CA PHE A 12 -30.36 -45.42 30.08
C PHE A 12 -29.76 -46.86 29.94
N PRO A 13 -28.46 -47.07 30.26
CA PRO A 13 -27.63 -48.22 29.84
C PRO A 13 -27.57 -49.34 30.88
N VAL A 14 -27.18 -50.57 30.47
CA VAL A 14 -26.65 -51.60 31.39
C VAL A 14 -25.66 -52.56 30.68
N ASN A 15 -24.44 -52.61 31.24
CA ASN A 15 -23.42 -53.66 31.38
C ASN A 15 -23.45 -54.94 30.54
N PHE A 16 -22.26 -55.37 30.06
CA PHE A 16 -21.83 -56.77 30.21
C PHE A 16 -20.29 -56.95 30.28
N LEU A 17 -19.88 -57.49 31.42
CA LEU A 17 -18.73 -58.30 31.83
C LEU A 17 -17.55 -58.63 30.87
N ALA A 18 -16.35 -58.35 31.39
CA ALA A 18 -15.15 -59.20 31.55
C ALA A 18 -14.79 -60.31 30.51
N ASN A 19 -13.56 -60.25 29.97
CA ASN A 19 -12.53 -61.30 30.10
C ASN A 19 -11.21 -60.88 29.42
N TRP A 20 -10.09 -60.73 30.16
CA TRP A 20 -8.95 -61.68 30.25
C TRP A 20 -8.42 -62.20 28.91
N ALA A 21 -7.29 -61.67 28.44
CA ALA A 21 -6.24 -62.43 27.75
C ALA A 21 -4.99 -61.56 27.51
N SER A 22 -3.88 -62.05 28.04
CA SER A 22 -2.53 -61.54 27.85
C SER A 22 -2.03 -61.85 26.44
N THR A 23 -1.51 -60.85 25.73
CA THR A 23 -0.58 -61.10 24.62
C THR A 23 0.38 -59.94 24.46
N LEU A 24 1.67 -60.26 24.58
CA LEU A 24 2.81 -59.42 24.31
C LEU A 24 2.76 -59.00 22.82
N PHE A 25 2.60 -57.71 22.56
CA PHE A 25 2.89 -57.16 21.24
C PHE A 25 3.96 -56.08 21.38
N SER A 26 5.13 -56.38 20.83
CA SER A 26 6.21 -55.43 20.57
C SER A 26 5.63 -54.15 19.98
N THR A 27 5.82 -53.04 20.66
CA THR A 27 5.56 -51.71 20.10
C THR A 27 6.58 -51.47 18.98
N VAL A 28 6.16 -51.71 17.73
CA VAL A 28 6.81 -51.10 16.59
C VAL A 28 6.50 -49.61 16.68
N ALA A 29 7.51 -48.81 17.00
CA ALA A 29 7.43 -47.37 16.88
C ALA A 29 7.30 -47.04 15.38
N VAL A 30 6.08 -46.78 14.93
CA VAL A 30 5.84 -46.13 13.64
C VAL A 30 6.32 -44.70 13.81
N VAL A 31 7.56 -44.44 13.39
CA VAL A 31 8.08 -43.08 13.24
C VAL A 31 7.33 -42.48 12.05
N THR A 32 6.24 -41.79 12.33
CA THR A 32 5.58 -40.93 11.35
C THR A 32 6.55 -39.79 11.05
N LEU A 33 7.22 -39.84 9.91
CA LEU A 33 7.91 -38.70 9.33
C LEU A 33 6.85 -37.63 9.07
N ILE A 34 6.63 -36.73 10.04
CA ILE A 34 5.91 -35.50 9.82
C ILE A 34 6.83 -34.64 8.95
N ALA A 35 6.61 -34.68 7.65
CA ALA A 35 7.24 -33.73 6.73
C ALA A 35 6.91 -32.31 7.24
N PRO A 36 7.89 -31.41 7.35
CA PRO A 36 7.60 -30.02 7.66
C PRO A 36 6.75 -29.47 6.53
N GLN A 37 5.49 -29.18 6.82
CA GLN A 37 4.65 -28.39 5.92
C GLN A 37 5.31 -27.03 5.82
N ALA A 38 5.96 -26.77 4.69
CA ALA A 38 6.43 -25.44 4.32
C ALA A 38 5.20 -24.57 4.05
N THR A 39 4.56 -24.10 5.12
CA THR A 39 3.55 -23.04 5.07
C THR A 39 4.30 -21.71 5.04
N GLY A 40 4.44 -21.17 3.84
CA GLY A 40 5.05 -19.87 3.64
C GLY A 40 4.74 -19.38 2.25
N GLN A 41 3.47 -19.05 2.01
CA GLN A 41 3.05 -18.34 0.82
C GLN A 41 3.90 -17.07 0.70
N THR A 42 4.61 -16.91 -0.42
CA THR A 42 5.19 -15.64 -0.83
C THR A 42 4.05 -14.71 -1.25
N GLN A 43 3.20 -14.30 -0.30
CA GLN A 43 2.34 -13.14 -0.48
C GLN A 43 3.26 -11.93 -0.56
N LEU A 44 3.25 -11.23 -1.69
CA LEU A 44 3.76 -9.87 -1.77
C LEU A 44 3.18 -9.09 -0.61
N LEU A 45 4.00 -8.78 0.40
CA LEU A 45 3.59 -8.03 1.59
C LEU A 45 3.27 -6.60 1.13
N GLU A 46 1.99 -6.33 0.90
CA GLU A 46 1.53 -4.93 0.82
C GLU A 46 1.77 -4.28 2.18
N LEU A 47 2.46 -3.13 2.19
CA LEU A 47 2.73 -2.37 3.40
C LEU A 47 1.42 -1.90 4.02
N SER A 48 1.35 -1.91 5.35
CA SER A 48 0.23 -1.26 6.05
C SER A 48 0.25 0.26 5.80
N CYS A 49 -0.89 0.92 5.94
CA CYS A 49 -0.98 2.36 5.66
C CYS A 49 -0.04 3.24 6.50
N PRO A 50 0.16 2.98 7.80
CA PRO A 50 1.16 3.70 8.59
C PRO A 50 2.61 3.45 8.10
N GLU A 51 2.93 2.23 7.68
CA GLU A 51 4.26 1.89 7.14
C GLU A 51 4.50 2.56 5.80
N GLN A 52 3.49 2.57 4.91
CA GLN A 52 3.53 3.29 3.65
C GLN A 52 3.80 4.78 3.85
N GLN A 53 3.04 5.42 4.76
CA GLN A 53 3.25 6.82 5.10
C GLN A 53 4.68 7.06 5.60
N LYS A 54 5.14 6.25 6.56
CA LYS A 54 6.50 6.35 7.11
C LYS A 54 7.56 6.23 6.02
N LEU A 55 7.43 5.25 5.11
CA LEU A 55 8.37 5.04 4.01
C LEU A 55 8.44 6.26 3.10
N LEU A 56 7.29 6.78 2.65
CA LEU A 56 7.26 7.92 1.74
C LEU A 56 7.74 9.22 2.39
N THR A 57 7.35 9.46 3.64
CA THR A 57 7.88 10.60 4.40
C THR A 57 9.39 10.49 4.55
N GLN A 58 9.93 9.32 4.88
CA GLN A 58 11.38 9.13 5.00
C GLN A 58 12.12 9.35 3.67
N ALA A 59 11.58 8.86 2.55
CA ALA A 59 12.15 9.11 1.22
C ALA A 59 12.15 10.60 0.84
N ALA A 60 11.22 11.38 1.40
CA ALA A 60 11.04 12.80 1.16
C ALA A 60 11.78 13.72 2.15
N ILE A 61 12.29 13.24 3.29
CA ILE A 61 12.88 14.09 4.35
C ILE A 61 13.98 14.98 3.79
N GLY A 62 13.82 16.31 3.90
CA GLY A 62 14.80 17.29 3.45
C GLY A 62 15.00 17.33 1.93
N LEU A 63 14.08 16.75 1.16
CA LEU A 63 13.99 16.94 -0.28
C LEU A 63 12.99 18.07 -0.56
N GLU A 64 13.43 19.05 -1.32
CA GLU A 64 12.62 20.18 -1.77
C GLU A 64 12.47 20.12 -3.29
N TYR A 65 11.31 20.54 -3.78
CA TYR A 65 11.08 20.57 -5.21
C TYR A 65 11.79 21.78 -5.84
N PRO A 66 12.62 21.57 -6.87
CA PRO A 66 13.44 22.64 -7.44
C PRO A 66 12.57 23.60 -8.27
N SER A 67 12.00 24.60 -7.61
CA SER A 67 11.28 25.72 -8.23
C SER A 67 11.93 27.05 -7.83
N GLU A 68 11.26 28.18 -8.07
CA GLU A 68 11.72 29.47 -7.54
C GLU A 68 11.67 29.57 -6.01
N SER A 69 10.96 28.65 -5.37
CA SER A 69 10.91 28.49 -3.93
C SER A 69 11.11 27.02 -3.53
N ASP A 70 11.79 26.81 -2.42
CA ASP A 70 12.12 25.49 -1.91
C ASP A 70 10.99 24.98 -1.00
N TYR A 71 10.04 24.23 -1.58
CA TYR A 71 8.94 23.63 -0.83
C TYR A 71 9.18 22.14 -0.53
N PRO A 72 8.98 21.69 0.73
CA PRO A 72 9.15 20.30 1.10
C PRO A 72 8.01 19.42 0.56
N LEU A 73 8.29 18.13 0.42
CA LEU A 73 7.24 17.14 0.11
C LEU A 73 6.53 16.68 1.41
N SER A 74 5.20 16.63 1.37
CA SER A 74 4.34 16.20 2.48
C SER A 74 3.42 15.05 2.07
N TYR A 75 3.14 14.12 3.00
CA TYR A 75 2.28 12.97 2.70
C TYR A 75 0.80 13.33 2.72
N PHE A 76 0.03 12.79 1.77
CA PHE A 76 -1.43 12.88 1.76
C PHE A 76 -2.10 11.51 1.59
N ARG A 77 -3.37 11.42 2.03
CA ARG A 77 -4.19 10.21 1.90
C ARG A 77 -5.68 10.52 1.75
N PHE A 78 -6.31 9.86 0.78
CA PHE A 78 -7.76 9.75 0.61
C PHE A 78 -8.17 8.28 0.64
N SER A 79 -8.72 7.82 1.77
CA SER A 79 -8.96 6.39 2.03
C SER A 79 -10.08 5.75 1.21
N GLN A 80 -10.98 6.54 0.64
CA GLN A 80 -12.17 6.05 -0.08
C GLN A 80 -12.02 6.06 -1.61
N ILE A 81 -10.81 6.33 -2.11
CA ILE A 81 -10.55 6.46 -3.54
C ILE A 81 -9.72 5.26 -4.02
N GLY A 82 -10.33 4.39 -4.82
CA GLY A 82 -9.70 3.19 -5.39
C GLY A 82 -9.33 3.31 -6.87
N SER A 83 -9.56 4.45 -7.50
CA SER A 83 -9.24 4.73 -8.91
C SER A 83 -8.76 6.17 -9.06
N PHE A 84 -8.02 6.49 -10.13
CA PHE A 84 -7.51 7.85 -10.32
C PHE A 84 -8.67 8.76 -10.73
N PRO A 85 -9.02 9.79 -9.93
CA PRO A 85 -10.00 10.78 -10.34
C PRO A 85 -9.51 11.58 -11.56
N THR A 86 -10.43 12.14 -12.33
CA THR A 86 -10.07 13.17 -13.31
C THR A 86 -9.44 14.38 -12.60
N ALA A 87 -8.65 15.17 -13.32
CA ALA A 87 -8.02 16.36 -12.73
C ALA A 87 -9.04 17.32 -12.09
N SER A 88 -10.19 17.55 -12.73
CA SER A 88 -11.28 18.38 -12.18
C SER A 88 -11.91 17.78 -10.91
N THR A 89 -12.09 16.46 -10.86
CA THR A 89 -12.60 15.77 -9.68
C THR A 89 -11.58 15.86 -8.54
N PHE A 90 -10.30 15.69 -8.84
CA PHE A 90 -9.22 15.82 -7.87
C PHE A 90 -9.12 17.24 -7.30
N ALA A 91 -9.24 18.27 -8.13
CA ALA A 91 -9.31 19.66 -7.69
C ALA A 91 -10.44 19.90 -6.68
N TYR A 92 -11.63 19.35 -6.97
CA TYR A 92 -12.78 19.40 -6.05
C TYR A 92 -12.49 18.68 -4.73
N LEU A 93 -11.84 17.50 -4.78
CA LEU A 93 -11.47 16.72 -3.59
C LEU A 93 -10.53 17.49 -2.65
N VAL A 94 -9.56 18.22 -3.20
CA VAL A 94 -8.66 19.10 -2.43
C VAL A 94 -9.24 20.49 -2.16
N ARG A 95 -10.52 20.72 -2.49
CA ARG A 95 -11.25 21.98 -2.32
C ARG A 95 -10.64 23.17 -3.06
N SER A 96 -9.92 22.91 -4.14
CA SER A 96 -9.39 23.95 -5.02
C SER A 96 -10.42 24.37 -6.07
N ARG A 97 -10.39 25.65 -6.43
CA ARG A 97 -11.13 26.21 -7.58
C ARG A 97 -10.22 26.54 -8.75
N GLU A 98 -8.93 26.28 -8.59
CA GLU A 98 -7.93 26.54 -9.62
C GLU A 98 -8.01 25.51 -10.76
N PRO A 99 -7.50 25.86 -11.96
CA PRO A 99 -7.32 24.90 -13.04
C PRO A 99 -6.48 23.72 -12.57
N ALA A 100 -6.91 22.51 -12.94
CA ALA A 100 -6.18 21.30 -12.63
C ALA A 100 -5.93 20.48 -13.89
N ILE A 101 -4.70 19.98 -14.01
CA ILE A 101 -4.30 19.07 -15.07
C ILE A 101 -3.70 17.80 -14.46
N GLN A 102 -3.82 16.71 -15.21
CA GLN A 102 -3.18 15.44 -14.89
C GLN A 102 -2.05 15.24 -15.89
N ILE A 103 -0.85 14.95 -15.40
CA ILE A 103 0.30 14.64 -16.25
C ILE A 103 0.86 13.26 -15.89
N ASN A 104 1.62 12.72 -16.82
CA ASN A 104 2.27 11.43 -16.66
C ASN A 104 3.42 11.53 -15.64
N ALA A 105 3.55 10.52 -14.77
CA ALA A 105 4.57 10.49 -13.72
C ALA A 105 5.98 10.34 -14.30
N GLU A 106 6.17 9.54 -15.34
CA GLU A 106 7.46 9.41 -16.02
C GLU A 106 7.93 10.75 -16.60
N GLU A 107 7.03 11.55 -17.21
CA GLU A 107 7.37 12.88 -17.73
C GLU A 107 7.85 13.82 -16.61
N PHE A 108 7.14 13.82 -15.48
CA PHE A 108 7.49 14.62 -14.31
C PHE A 108 8.86 14.23 -13.75
N PHE A 109 9.10 12.92 -13.51
CA PHE A 109 10.37 12.46 -12.97
C PHE A 109 11.51 12.59 -13.97
N GLN A 110 11.26 12.50 -15.28
CA GLN A 110 12.27 12.76 -16.29
C GLN A 110 12.81 14.19 -16.17
N LYS A 111 11.96 15.18 -15.88
CA LYS A 111 12.39 16.56 -15.63
C LYS A 111 13.13 16.69 -14.30
N ALA A 112 12.54 16.17 -13.21
CA ALA A 112 13.09 16.31 -11.86
C ALA A 112 14.43 15.57 -11.64
N THR A 113 14.70 14.51 -12.40
CA THR A 113 15.92 13.68 -12.28
C THR A 113 16.96 13.98 -13.34
N ARG A 114 16.69 14.89 -14.28
CA ARG A 114 17.62 15.23 -15.36
C ARG A 114 18.87 15.87 -14.80
N ILE A 115 20.03 15.37 -15.23
CA ILE A 115 21.34 15.99 -14.97
C ILE A 115 21.90 16.48 -16.29
N TYR A 116 22.38 17.72 -16.34
CA TYR A 116 23.01 18.31 -17.53
C TYR A 116 24.32 19.04 -17.18
N PRO A 117 25.23 19.25 -18.16
CA PRO A 117 26.48 19.96 -17.94
C PRO A 117 26.23 21.39 -17.42
N GLY A 118 26.94 21.79 -16.37
CA GLY A 118 26.82 23.12 -15.76
C GLY A 118 25.89 23.20 -14.55
N MET A 119 25.22 22.10 -14.17
CA MET A 119 24.53 22.03 -12.88
C MET A 119 25.50 22.16 -11.70
N SER A 120 25.04 22.83 -10.64
CA SER A 120 25.75 22.88 -9.36
C SER A 120 25.76 21.51 -8.67
N GLN A 121 26.67 21.30 -7.72
CA GLN A 121 26.70 20.06 -6.95
C GLN A 121 25.39 19.81 -6.19
N GLN A 122 24.76 20.87 -5.66
CA GLN A 122 23.49 20.78 -4.96
C GLN A 122 22.37 20.32 -5.92
N GLN A 123 22.28 20.89 -7.12
CA GLN A 123 21.29 20.47 -8.13
C GLN A 123 21.47 19.00 -8.52
N ILE A 124 22.71 18.55 -8.71
CA ILE A 124 23.01 17.15 -9.01
C ILE A 124 22.59 16.23 -7.85
N LEU A 125 22.83 16.63 -6.60
CA LEU A 125 22.40 15.88 -5.42
C LEU A 125 20.88 15.81 -5.34
N THR A 126 20.17 16.91 -5.56
CA THR A 126 18.71 16.96 -5.61
C THR A 126 18.15 16.03 -6.68
N ALA A 127 18.65 16.09 -7.92
CA ALA A 127 18.23 15.21 -9.00
C ALA A 127 18.44 13.70 -8.67
N LYS A 128 19.57 13.36 -8.05
CA LYS A 128 19.83 11.99 -7.57
C LYS A 128 18.85 11.55 -6.49
N ARG A 129 18.48 12.45 -5.57
CA ARG A 129 17.50 12.15 -4.50
C ARG A 129 16.09 12.00 -5.07
N PHE A 130 15.70 12.79 -6.05
CA PHE A 130 14.45 12.57 -6.80
C PHE A 130 14.43 11.22 -7.50
N LYS A 131 15.56 10.74 -8.02
CA LYS A 131 15.65 9.40 -8.62
C LYS A 131 15.44 8.28 -7.59
N VAL A 132 15.96 8.46 -6.38
CA VAL A 132 15.71 7.53 -5.26
C VAL A 132 14.24 7.56 -4.85
N LEU A 133 13.64 8.74 -4.76
CA LEU A 133 12.21 8.89 -4.47
C LEU A 133 11.34 8.23 -5.55
N GLU A 134 11.64 8.45 -6.83
CA GLU A 134 10.95 7.82 -7.95
C GLU A 134 10.97 6.29 -7.82
N ALA A 135 12.13 5.71 -7.53
CA ALA A 135 12.28 4.28 -7.32
C ALA A 135 11.44 3.79 -6.13
N ALA A 136 11.45 4.53 -5.00
CA ALA A 136 10.63 4.19 -3.84
C ALA A 136 9.13 4.22 -4.17
N LEU A 137 8.66 5.22 -4.92
CA LEU A 137 7.26 5.31 -5.36
C LEU A 137 6.90 4.15 -6.30
N LYS A 138 7.71 3.87 -7.32
CA LYS A 138 7.47 2.79 -8.29
C LYS A 138 7.51 1.40 -7.65
N ALA A 139 8.23 1.22 -6.55
CA ALA A 139 8.25 -0.03 -5.80
C ALA A 139 6.97 -0.26 -4.98
N ASN A 140 6.24 0.81 -4.62
CA ASN A 140 5.07 0.73 -3.74
C ASN A 140 3.74 0.99 -4.46
N TYR A 141 3.77 1.48 -5.70
CA TYR A 141 2.60 1.78 -6.50
C TYR A 141 2.71 1.10 -7.87
N THR A 142 1.64 0.41 -8.28
CA THR A 142 1.55 -0.19 -9.61
C THR A 142 1.39 0.85 -10.71
N GLN A 143 0.77 1.98 -10.37
CA GLN A 143 0.56 3.12 -11.26
C GLN A 143 0.72 4.41 -10.47
N LEU A 144 1.25 5.43 -11.14
CA LEU A 144 1.44 6.78 -10.59
C LEU A 144 0.84 7.80 -11.55
N THR A 145 0.35 8.89 -10.98
CA THR A 145 -0.07 10.05 -11.74
C THR A 145 0.28 11.32 -10.99
N ILE A 146 0.39 12.43 -11.71
CA ILE A 146 0.67 13.73 -11.13
C ILE A 146 -0.52 14.65 -11.38
N TYR A 147 -1.05 15.25 -10.33
CA TYR A 147 -1.98 16.35 -10.46
C TYR A 147 -1.25 17.66 -10.23
N ARG A 148 -1.42 18.61 -11.15
CA ARG A 148 -0.95 20.00 -10.99
C ARG A 148 -2.18 20.89 -10.89
N ILE A 149 -2.23 21.74 -9.87
CA ILE A 149 -3.39 22.60 -9.56
C ILE A 149 -2.89 24.02 -9.31
N GLY A 150 -3.38 24.99 -10.08
CA GLY A 150 -2.91 26.38 -10.04
C GLY A 150 -2.10 26.76 -11.27
N THR A 151 -1.73 28.04 -11.35
CA THR A 151 -0.99 28.64 -12.48
C THR A 151 0.27 29.40 -12.07
N VAL A 152 0.25 30.08 -10.91
CA VAL A 152 1.42 30.79 -10.35
C VAL A 152 1.96 30.00 -9.16
N GLU A 153 1.08 29.71 -8.20
CA GLU A 153 1.35 28.76 -7.12
C GLU A 153 0.73 27.41 -7.51
N VAL A 154 1.57 26.52 -8.03
CA VAL A 154 1.15 25.23 -8.56
C VAL A 154 1.34 24.16 -7.50
N TYR A 155 0.22 23.65 -6.98
CA TYR A 155 0.22 22.49 -6.09
C TYR A 155 0.41 21.21 -6.90
N ILE A 156 1.47 20.47 -6.59
CA ILE A 156 1.83 19.22 -7.25
C ILE A 156 1.52 18.06 -6.31
N TYR A 157 0.71 17.11 -6.78
CA TYR A 157 0.40 15.88 -6.07
C TYR A 157 0.93 14.69 -6.86
N ILE A 158 1.95 14.03 -6.34
CA ILE A 158 2.47 12.75 -6.82
C ILE A 158 1.61 11.65 -6.21
N ALA A 159 0.66 11.12 -6.97
CA ALA A 159 -0.40 10.26 -6.47
C ALA A 159 -0.28 8.82 -6.99
N GLY A 160 -0.50 7.86 -6.10
CA GLY A 160 -0.59 6.44 -6.40
C GLY A 160 -1.77 5.79 -5.68
N ILE A 161 -2.20 4.64 -6.19
CA ILE A 161 -3.30 3.85 -5.60
C ILE A 161 -2.74 2.57 -5.02
N ASN A 162 -3.16 2.26 -3.80
CA ASN A 162 -2.87 1.01 -3.10
C ASN A 162 -4.06 0.64 -2.20
N SER A 163 -3.90 -0.39 -1.37
CA SER A 163 -4.93 -0.81 -0.39
C SER A 163 -5.30 0.27 0.63
N CYS A 164 -4.55 1.37 0.73
CA CYS A 164 -4.84 2.51 1.60
C CYS A 164 -5.69 3.60 0.95
N GLY A 165 -6.00 3.46 -0.34
CA GLY A 165 -6.71 4.44 -1.17
C GLY A 165 -5.77 5.23 -2.09
N LEU A 166 -6.15 6.46 -2.42
CA LEU A 166 -5.30 7.39 -3.16
C LEU A 166 -4.34 8.08 -2.18
N THR A 167 -3.05 7.80 -2.31
CA THR A 167 -2.02 8.26 -1.39
C THR A 167 -0.82 8.79 -2.16
N GLY A 168 0.05 9.55 -1.49
CA GLY A 168 1.27 10.01 -2.13
C GLY A 168 1.92 11.19 -1.43
N LEU A 169 2.61 12.01 -2.23
CA LEU A 169 3.32 13.19 -1.77
C LEU A 169 2.80 14.45 -2.46
N GLN A 170 2.78 15.56 -1.74
CA GLN A 170 2.39 16.88 -2.21
C GLN A 170 3.55 17.85 -2.02
N THR A 171 3.77 18.74 -2.99
CA THR A 171 4.64 19.92 -2.88
C THR A 171 4.02 21.11 -3.61
N VAL A 172 4.71 22.25 -3.60
CA VAL A 172 4.33 23.47 -4.30
C VAL A 172 5.48 23.88 -5.23
N GLU A 173 5.13 24.30 -6.43
CA GLU A 173 6.01 24.90 -7.43
C GLU A 173 5.54 26.33 -7.67
N ILE A 174 6.46 27.29 -7.60
CA ILE A 174 6.17 28.68 -7.98
C ILE A 174 6.67 28.90 -9.41
N GLU A 175 5.76 29.33 -10.28
CA GLU A 175 6.03 29.77 -11.64
C GLU A 175 5.84 31.30 -11.72
N THR A 176 6.83 32.03 -12.24
CA THR A 176 6.70 33.48 -12.54
C THR A 176 6.57 33.79 -14.03
#